data_AF-A0A1I7XSI0-F1
#
_entry.id   AF-A0A1I7XSI0-F1
#
_cell.length_a   1.000
_cell.length_b   1.000
_cell.length_c   1.000
_cell.angle_alpha   90.00
_cell.angle_beta   90.00
_cell.angle_gamma   90.00
#
_symmetry.space_group_name_H-M   'P 1'
#
loop_
_entity.id
_entity.type
_entity.pdbx_description
1 polymer ?
#
loop_
_entity_poly.entity_id
_entity_poly.type
_entity_poly.pdbx_seq_one_letter_code
_entity_poly.pdbx_strand_id
1 'polypeptide(L)'
;MVIEKYKEALHYYPTDIKTILSLASRYLTINRLNDCKQQCENALAIDKNNDEATLMVADMLYTNNDTDKAIVHFAQLLEKYPS
;
A
#
# COMPACT_ATOMS: atom_id res chain seq x y z
N MET A 1 -9.36 -15.85 7.40
CA MET A 1 -9.92 -15.17 8.59
C MET A 1 -9.34 -13.78 8.84
N VAL A 2 -8.06 -13.49 8.55
CA VAL A 2 -7.46 -12.16 8.84
C VAL A 2 -7.98 -11.05 7.91
N ILE A 3 -8.11 -11.32 6.60
CA ILE A 3 -8.62 -10.34 5.62
C ILE A 3 -10.06 -9.89 5.94
N GLU A 4 -10.93 -10.82 6.31
CA GLU A 4 -12.33 -10.48 6.63
C GLU A 4 -12.44 -9.61 7.89
N LYS A 5 -11.58 -9.81 8.89
CA LYS A 5 -11.52 -8.92 10.07
C LYS A 5 -11.11 -7.50 9.71
N TYR A 6 -10.15 -7.34 8.79
CA TYR A 6 -9.78 -6.01 8.31
C TYR A 6 -10.91 -5.35 7.51
N LYS A 7 -11.60 -6.10 6.64
CA LYS A 7 -12.77 -5.58 5.91
C LYS A 7 -13.90 -5.16 6.85
N GLU A 8 -14.17 -5.95 7.88
CA GLU A 8 -15.14 -5.61 8.92
C GLU A 8 -14.74 -4.34 9.67
N ALA A 9 -13.47 -4.21 10.06
CA ALA A 9 -12.97 -2.99 10.68
C ALA A 9 -13.14 -1.77 9.75
N LEU A 10 -12.88 -1.92 8.45
CA LEU A 10 -13.09 -0.87 7.45
C LEU A 10 -14.57 -0.57 7.18
N HIS A 11 -15.50 -1.45 7.54
CA HIS A 11 -16.92 -1.14 7.49
C HIS A 11 -17.29 -0.06 8.52
N TYR A 12 -16.70 -0.13 9.72
CA TYR A 12 -16.90 0.86 10.78
C TYR A 12 -16.00 2.09 10.62
N TYR A 13 -14.77 1.89 10.14
CA TYR A 13 -13.75 2.93 9.99
C TYR A 13 -13.15 2.92 8.57
N PRO A 14 -13.92 3.38 7.56
CA PRO A 14 -13.52 3.26 6.15
C PRO A 14 -12.30 4.10 5.76
N THR A 15 -11.92 5.07 6.59
CA THR A 15 -10.78 5.96 6.35
C THR A 15 -9.58 5.66 7.26
N ASP A 16 -9.60 4.55 8.00
CA ASP A 16 -8.46 4.17 8.84
C ASP A 16 -7.31 3.62 7.99
N ILE A 17 -6.39 4.52 7.62
CA ILE A 17 -5.22 4.24 6.78
C ILE A 17 -4.42 3.05 7.31
N LYS A 18 -4.26 2.91 8.64
CA LYS A 18 -3.48 1.79 9.22
C LYS A 18 -4.12 0.44 8.91
N THR A 19 -5.44 0.35 9.00
CA THR A 19 -6.18 -0.86 8.68
C THR A 19 -6.15 -1.14 7.17
N ILE A 20 -6.26 -0.10 6.33
CA ILE A 20 -6.14 -0.20 4.87
C ILE A 20 -4.76 -0.75 4.47
N LEU A 21 -3.68 -0.18 5.02
CA LEU A 21 -2.30 -0.61 4.73
C LEU A 21 -2.00 -2.01 5.27
N SER A 22 -2.53 -2.35 6.45
CA SER A 22 -2.45 -3.71 6.99
C SER A 22 -3.11 -4.72 6.04
N LEU A 23 -4.27 -4.37 5.48
CA LEU A 23 -4.97 -5.19 4.50
C LEU A 23 -4.18 -5.29 3.18
N ALA A 24 -3.63 -4.18 2.69
CA ALA A 24 -2.76 -4.13 1.51
C ALA A 24 -1.55 -5.08 1.67
N SER A 25 -0.86 -5.00 2.80
CA SER A 25 0.28 -5.86 3.14
C SER A 25 -0.09 -7.35 3.13
N ARG A 26 -1.28 -7.70 3.65
CA ARG A 26 -1.76 -9.09 3.57
C ARG A 26 -2.00 -9.52 2.12
N TYR A 27 -2.61 -8.66 1.30
CA TYR A 27 -2.80 -8.94 -0.12
C TYR A 27 -1.47 -9.13 -0.86
N LEU A 28 -0.46 -8.31 -0.56
CA LEU A 28 0.89 -8.45 -1.10
C LEU A 28 1.50 -9.82 -0.73
N THR A 29 1.41 -10.22 0.54
CA THR A 29 1.98 -11.49 1.04
C THR A 29 1.36 -12.72 0.36
N ILE A 30 0.09 -12.67 -0.01
CA ILE A 30 -0.61 -13.75 -0.72
C ILE A 30 -0.60 -13.57 -2.24
N ASN A 31 0.27 -12.68 -2.76
CA ASN A 31 0.45 -12.36 -4.17
C ASN A 31 -0.83 -11.87 -4.89
N ARG A 32 -1.76 -11.27 -4.14
CA ARG A 32 -2.97 -10.61 -4.68
C ARG A 32 -2.67 -9.14 -4.97
N LEU A 33 -1.83 -8.91 -5.98
CA LEU A 33 -1.28 -7.59 -6.29
C LEU A 33 -2.36 -6.56 -6.68
N ASN A 34 -3.42 -6.97 -7.39
CA ASN A 34 -4.53 -6.06 -7.75
C ASN A 34 -5.27 -5.53 -6.52
N ASP A 35 -5.55 -6.39 -5.54
CA ASP A 35 -6.22 -5.97 -4.31
C ASP A 35 -5.30 -5.11 -3.44
N CYS A 36 -4.00 -5.44 -3.40
CA CYS A 36 -2.99 -4.60 -2.76
C CYS A 36 -3.00 -3.19 -3.36
N LYS A 37 -2.94 -3.09 -4.69
CA LYS A 37 -2.99 -1.81 -5.42
C LYS A 37 -4.20 -0.99 -5.03
N GLN A 38 -5.39 -1.60 -5.04
CA GLN A 38 -6.62 -0.92 -4.67
C GLN A 38 -6.57 -0.37 -3.24
N GLN A 39 -6.03 -1.12 -2.28
CA GLN A 39 -5.90 -0.63 -0.91
C GLN A 39 -4.86 0.50 -0.81
N CYS A 40 -3.72 0.39 -1.50
CA CYS A 40 -2.73 1.46 -1.52
C CYS A 40 -3.30 2.76 -2.15
N GLU A 41 -4.07 2.64 -3.24
CA GLU A 41 -4.75 3.77 -3.87
C GLU A 41 -5.77 4.41 -2.91
N ASN A 42 -6.52 3.61 -2.15
CA ASN A 42 -7.44 4.11 -1.13
C ASN A 42 -6.67 4.88 -0.02
N ALA A 43 -5.54 4.35 0.45
CA ALA A 43 -4.71 5.01 1.45
C ALA A 43 -4.17 6.35 0.93
N LEU A 44 -3.64 6.39 -0.31
CA LEU A 44 -3.13 7.59 -0.96
C LEU A 44 -4.23 8.61 -1.31
N ALA A 45 -5.47 8.16 -1.53
CA ALA A 45 -6.60 9.05 -1.71
C ALA A 45 -6.98 9.80 -0.42
N ILE A 46 -6.81 9.15 0.73
CA ILE A 46 -7.04 9.75 2.06
C ILE A 46 -5.85 10.65 2.44
N ASP A 47 -4.63 10.14 2.28
CA ASP A 47 -3.38 10.84 2.57
C ASP A 47 -2.39 10.67 1.40
N LYS A 48 -2.35 11.68 0.54
CA LYS A 48 -1.50 11.71 -0.67
C LYS A 48 0.00 11.67 -0.36
N ASN A 49 0.40 12.03 0.86
CA ASN A 49 1.80 12.11 1.26
C ASN A 49 2.18 10.96 2.21
N ASN A 50 1.37 9.91 2.25
CA ASN A 50 1.62 8.76 3.11
C ASN A 50 2.80 7.94 2.60
N ASP A 51 3.90 7.97 3.35
CA ASP A 51 5.14 7.30 2.97
C ASP A 51 5.00 5.77 3.02
N GLU A 52 4.24 5.24 3.97
CA GLU A 52 4.00 3.81 4.12
C GLU A 52 3.19 3.25 2.94
N ALA A 53 2.17 3.99 2.48
CA ALA A 53 1.42 3.65 1.27
C ALA A 53 2.28 3.71 0.01
N THR A 54 3.14 4.73 -0.10
CA THR A 54 4.07 4.88 -1.23
C THR A 54 5.09 3.74 -1.28
N LEU A 55 5.61 3.34 -0.11
CA LEU A 55 6.52 2.21 0.02
C LEU A 55 5.83 0.89 -0.38
N MET A 56 4.58 0.68 0.06
CA MET A 56 3.80 -0.51 -0.28
C MET A 56 3.55 -0.63 -1.79
N VAL A 57 3.33 0.49 -2.50
CA VAL A 57 3.21 0.51 -3.96
C VAL A 57 4.53 0.09 -4.62
N ALA A 58 5.67 0.60 -4.13
CA ALA A 58 6.98 0.23 -4.65
C ALA A 58 7.27 -1.27 -4.44
N ASP A 59 6.98 -1.82 -3.25
CA ASP A 59 7.13 -3.25 -2.94
C ASP A 59 6.23 -4.13 -3.82
N MET A 60 5.00 -3.69 -4.06
CA MET A 60 4.06 -4.37 -4.95
C MET A 60 4.57 -4.37 -6.40
N LEU A 61 5.07 -3.24 -6.91
CA LEU A 61 5.63 -3.15 -8.27
C LEU A 61 6.88 -4.03 -8.42
N TYR A 62 7.75 -4.04 -7.41
CA TYR A 62 8.90 -4.94 -7.37
C TYR A 62 8.46 -6.41 -7.43
N THR A 63 7.44 -6.79 -6.65
CA THR A 63 6.86 -8.14 -6.68
C THR A 63 6.23 -8.48 -8.04
N ASN A 64 5.70 -7.49 -8.75
CA ASN A 64 5.11 -7.65 -10.09
C ASN A 64 6.14 -7.74 -11.24
N ASN A 65 7.45 -7.74 -10.94
CA ASN A 65 8.55 -7.56 -11.91
C ASN A 65 8.52 -6.20 -12.66
N ASP A 66 7.75 -5.22 -12.18
CA ASP A 66 7.73 -3.84 -12.68
C ASP A 66 8.81 -3.00 -11.98
N THR A 67 10.04 -3.50 -11.93
CA THR A 67 11.16 -2.93 -11.17
C THR A 67 11.44 -1.47 -11.54
N ASP A 68 11.31 -1.11 -12.82
CA ASP A 68 11.53 0.27 -13.29
C ASP A 68 10.56 1.27 -12.64
N LYS A 69 9.30 0.87 -12.44
CA LYS A 69 8.31 1.72 -11.76
C LYS A 69 8.55 1.75 -10.25
N ALA A 70 8.98 0.64 -9.67
CA ALA A 70 9.33 0.60 -8.24
C ALA A 70 10.45 1.59 -7.92
N ILE A 71 11.48 1.69 -8.78
CA ILE A 71 12.59 2.64 -8.62
C ILE A 71 12.11 4.09 -8.57
N VAL A 72 11.15 4.48 -9.40
CA VAL A 72 10.59 5.84 -9.39
C VAL A 72 9.97 6.16 -8.03
N HIS A 73 9.18 5.24 -7.47
CA HIS A 73 8.55 5.43 -6.17
C HIS A 73 9.55 5.42 -5.01
N PHE A 74 10.58 4.56 -5.06
CA PHE A 74 11.66 4.61 -4.08
C PHE A 74 12.48 5.90 -4.17
N ALA A 75 12.77 6.39 -5.37
CA ALA A 75 13.48 7.65 -5.57
C ALA A 75 12.71 8.84 -4.98
N GLN A 76 11.38 8.89 -5.17
CA GLN A 76 10.53 9.92 -4.54
C GLN A 76 10.62 9.91 -3.02
N LEU A 77 10.67 8.73 -2.39
CA LEU A 77 10.84 8.60 -0.95
C LEU A 77 12.23 9.07 -0.49
N LEU A 78 13.28 8.75 -1.24
CA LEU A 78 14.65 9.17 -0.96
C LEU A 78 14.85 10.68 -1.13
N GLU A 79 14.18 11.32 -2.09
CA GLU A 79 14.19 12.78 -2.24
C GLU A 79 13.52 13.50 -1.07
N LYS A 80 12.49 12.89 -0.48
CA LYS A 80 11.75 13.45 0.67
C LYS A 80 12.53 13.28 1.99
N TYR A 81 13.28 12.19 2.11
CA TYR A 81 14.16 11.91 3.25
C TYR A 81 15.60 11.74 2.77
N PRO A 82 16.25 12.83 2.33
CA PRO A 82 17.66 12.77 2.02
C PRO A 82 18.43 12.48 3.30
N SER A 83 19.38 11.55 3.23
CA SER A 83 20.26 11.14 4.34
C SER A 83 21.06 12.30 4.93
#